data_AF-A0A2A6ZVW9-F1
#
_entry.id   AF-A0A2A6ZVW9-F1
#
_cell.length_a   1.000
_cell.length_b   1.000
_cell.length_c   1.000
_cell.angle_alpha   90.00
_cell.angle_beta   90.00
_cell.angle_gamma   90.00
#
_symmetry.space_group_name_H-M   'P 1'
#
loop_
_entity.id
_entity.type
_entity.pdbx_description
1 polymer ?
#
loop_
_entity_poly.entity_id
_entity_poly.type
_entity_poly.pdbx_seq_one_letter_code
_entity_poly.pdbx_strand_id
1 'polypeptide(L)'
;MTRKIYGLLVDNESRCQHYHTELDIVALKCFDCLKYYACYQCHDRLGGTHSFRAYPCHLKQDKVLICGVYQHEMVIDEYQEAIVCPNCHSAFNLACSKHYDIYFEK
;
A
#
# COMPACT_ATOMS: atom_id res chain seq x y z
N MET A 1 -3.69 4.54 17.99
CA MET A 1 -4.88 4.73 17.13
C MET A 1 -4.63 3.96 15.84
N THR A 2 -5.53 3.05 15.45
CA THR A 2 -5.40 2.26 14.22
C THR A 2 -5.68 3.13 13.00
N ARG A 3 -4.87 2.97 11.94
CA ARG A 3 -5.07 3.64 10.66
C ARG A 3 -6.16 2.92 9.87
N LYS A 4 -6.97 3.67 9.13
CA LYS A 4 -8.01 3.09 8.27
C LYS A 4 -7.41 2.72 6.92
N ILE A 5 -7.55 1.45 6.54
CA ILE A 5 -7.26 0.95 5.20
C ILE A 5 -8.60 0.77 4.48
N TYR A 6 -8.69 1.31 3.27
CA TYR A 6 -9.87 1.24 2.43
C TYR A 6 -9.70 0.16 1.36
N GLY A 7 -10.79 -0.49 0.98
CA GLY A 7 -10.75 -1.47 -0.09
C GLY A 7 -11.98 -2.35 -0.12
N LEU A 8 -12.08 -3.15 -1.16
CA LEU A 8 -12.95 -4.32 -1.18
C LEU A 8 -12.27 -5.43 -0.35
N LEU A 9 -12.11 -5.15 0.95
CA LEU A 9 -11.31 -5.96 1.86
C LEU A 9 -11.93 -7.34 2.06
N VAL A 10 -11.08 -8.35 2.15
CA VAL A 10 -11.49 -9.73 2.48
C VAL A 10 -11.09 -10.12 3.90
N ASP A 11 -10.25 -9.32 4.54
CA ASP A 11 -9.80 -9.47 5.92
C ASP A 11 -9.37 -8.11 6.53
N ASN A 12 -8.74 -8.17 7.70
CA ASN A 12 -8.18 -7.00 8.39
C ASN A 12 -6.69 -6.76 8.09
N GLU A 13 -6.07 -7.56 7.23
CA GLU A 13 -4.63 -7.54 6.91
C GLU A 13 -4.35 -6.87 5.56
N SER A 14 -5.27 -6.03 5.09
CA SER A 14 -5.24 -5.26 3.85
C SER A 14 -5.41 -6.06 2.55
N ARG A 15 -5.69 -7.37 2.62
CA ARG A 15 -6.01 -8.17 1.44
C ARG A 15 -7.35 -7.74 0.86
N CYS A 16 -7.50 -7.83 -0.45
CA CYS A 16 -8.72 -7.42 -1.16
C CYS A 16 -9.12 -8.39 -2.27
N GLN A 17 -10.33 -8.19 -2.82
CA GLN A 17 -10.84 -9.04 -3.90
C GLN A 17 -9.93 -9.11 -5.14
N HIS A 18 -9.10 -8.08 -5.39
CA HIS A 18 -8.14 -8.09 -6.51
C HIS A 18 -6.84 -8.86 -6.19
N TYR A 19 -6.32 -8.71 -4.97
CA TYR A 19 -5.06 -9.29 -4.50
C TYR A 19 -5.24 -9.79 -3.07
N HIS A 20 -5.16 -11.10 -2.86
CA HIS A 20 -5.49 -11.77 -1.59
C HIS A 20 -4.68 -13.04 -1.35
N THR A 21 -3.47 -13.12 -1.89
CA THR A 21 -2.50 -14.10 -1.40
C THR A 21 -2.06 -13.72 0.01
N GLU A 22 -1.47 -14.68 0.74
CA GLU A 22 -0.90 -14.44 2.07
C GLU A 22 0.12 -13.28 2.11
N LEU A 23 0.72 -12.95 0.98
CA LEU A 23 1.74 -11.91 0.81
C LEU A 23 1.16 -10.52 0.48
N ASP A 24 -0.12 -10.41 0.13
CA ASP A 24 -0.78 -9.17 -0.30
C ASP A 24 -1.23 -8.32 0.90
N ILE A 25 -0.28 -8.05 1.80
CA ILE A 25 -0.51 -7.42 3.11
C ILE A 25 0.03 -5.99 3.20
N VAL A 26 0.29 -5.33 2.07
CA VAL A 26 0.76 -3.95 2.01
C VAL A 26 -0.25 -3.09 1.28
N ALA A 27 -0.76 -2.07 1.98
CA ALA A 27 -1.62 -1.04 1.39
C ALA A 27 -0.83 0.22 1.03
N LEU A 28 -1.35 0.96 0.06
CA LEU A 28 -0.71 2.11 -0.58
C LEU A 28 -1.48 3.40 -0.27
N LYS A 29 -0.78 4.48 0.06
CA LYS A 29 -1.35 5.82 0.20
C LYS A 29 -1.43 6.48 -1.17
N CYS A 30 -2.62 6.91 -1.56
CA CYS A 30 -2.78 7.73 -2.76
C CYS A 30 -2.32 9.17 -2.48
N PHE A 31 -1.56 9.77 -3.40
CA PHE A 31 -1.00 11.11 -3.21
C PHE A 31 -2.08 12.21 -3.13
N ASP A 32 -3.15 12.10 -3.93
CA ASP A 32 -4.19 13.13 -3.97
C ASP A 32 -5.07 13.17 -2.71
N CYS A 33 -5.51 12.01 -2.23
CA CYS A 33 -6.47 11.94 -1.13
C CYS A 33 -5.86 11.53 0.22
N LEU A 34 -4.57 11.18 0.23
CA LEU A 34 -3.77 10.83 1.41
C LEU A 34 -4.35 9.67 2.25
N LYS A 35 -5.19 8.84 1.65
CA LYS A 35 -5.80 7.65 2.27
C LYS A 35 -5.08 6.39 1.83
N TYR A 36 -5.01 5.41 2.73
CA TYR A 36 -4.49 4.07 2.43
C TYR A 36 -5.54 3.21 1.77
N TYR A 37 -5.20 2.59 0.65
CA TYR A 37 -6.02 1.60 -0.03
C TYR A 37 -5.27 0.28 -0.17
N ALA A 38 -5.99 -0.83 -0.03
CA ALA A 38 -5.45 -2.18 -0.21
C ALA A 38 -4.69 -2.36 -1.54
N CYS A 39 -5.20 -1.73 -2.61
CA CYS A 39 -4.50 -1.62 -3.89
C CYS A 39 -5.02 -0.44 -4.71
N TYR A 40 -4.34 -0.11 -5.80
CA TYR A 40 -4.74 0.97 -6.71
C TYR A 40 -6.12 0.72 -7.35
N GLN A 41 -6.47 -0.54 -7.68
CA GLN A 41 -7.79 -0.86 -8.23
C GLN A 41 -8.92 -0.66 -7.20
N CYS A 42 -8.64 -0.97 -5.93
CA CYS A 42 -9.56 -0.66 -4.83
C CYS A 42 -9.74 0.85 -4.66
N HIS A 43 -8.67 1.63 -4.84
CA HIS A 43 -8.79 3.08 -4.90
C HIS A 43 -9.68 3.51 -6.06
N ASP A 44 -9.40 3.10 -7.29
CA ASP A 44 -10.16 3.57 -8.46
C ASP A 44 -11.64 3.20 -8.39
N ARG A 45 -11.96 2.06 -7.76
CA ARG A 45 -13.34 1.63 -7.54
C ARG A 45 -14.07 2.42 -6.46
N LEU A 46 -13.39 2.85 -5.39
CA LEU A 46 -14.01 3.41 -4.19
C LEU A 46 -13.73 4.90 -3.97
N GLY A 47 -12.66 5.43 -4.56
CA GLY A 47 -12.19 6.81 -4.47
C GLY A 47 -13.10 7.77 -5.22
N GLY A 48 -13.73 7.30 -6.30
CA GLY A 48 -14.87 7.94 -6.97
C GLY A 48 -14.53 9.18 -7.80
N THR A 49 -13.80 10.15 -7.25
CA THR A 49 -13.58 11.46 -7.86
C THR A 49 -12.27 11.58 -8.64
N HIS A 50 -11.35 10.64 -8.45
CA HIS A 50 -10.08 10.58 -9.17
C HIS A 50 -9.53 9.16 -9.20
N SER A 51 -8.60 8.91 -10.12
CA SER A 51 -7.82 7.67 -10.15
C SER A 51 -6.65 7.73 -9.18
N PHE A 52 -6.06 6.56 -8.89
CA PHE A 52 -4.95 6.44 -7.98
C PHE A 52 -3.79 7.27 -8.49
N ARG A 53 -3.28 8.14 -7.62
CA ARG A 53 -2.15 8.98 -7.93
C ARG A 53 -0.92 8.48 -7.23
N ALA A 54 0.09 8.17 -8.05
CA ALA A 54 1.41 7.75 -7.62
C ALA A 54 2.02 8.79 -6.65
N TYR A 55 2.77 8.30 -5.68
CA TYR A 55 3.46 9.16 -4.73
C TYR A 55 4.79 9.66 -5.30
N PRO A 56 5.13 10.96 -5.23
CA PRO A 56 6.40 11.45 -5.73
C PRO A 56 7.61 10.90 -4.97
N CYS A 57 8.56 10.29 -5.68
CA CYS A 57 9.75 9.66 -5.09
C CYS A 57 10.69 10.65 -4.37
N HIS A 58 10.61 11.94 -4.69
CA HIS A 58 11.42 12.97 -4.04
C HIS A 58 10.97 13.27 -2.60
N LEU A 59 9.74 12.86 -2.21
CA LEU A 59 9.20 13.02 -0.86
C LEU A 59 9.63 11.87 0.06
N LYS A 60 10.92 11.80 0.35
CA LYS A 60 11.57 10.65 1.00
C LYS A 60 11.11 10.31 2.41
N GLN A 61 10.55 11.26 3.14
CA GLN A 61 10.16 11.09 4.54
C GLN A 61 8.70 10.67 4.71
N ASP A 62 7.94 10.67 3.61
CA ASP A 62 6.51 10.43 3.70
C ASP A 62 6.23 8.95 3.88
N LYS A 63 5.39 8.65 4.87
CA LYS A 63 4.90 7.31 5.15
C LYS A 63 3.75 7.01 4.20
N VAL A 64 4.03 6.23 3.15
CA VAL A 64 3.10 6.04 2.02
C VAL A 64 2.70 4.59 1.82
N LEU A 65 3.31 3.69 2.57
CA LEU A 65 2.91 2.29 2.62
C LEU A 65 2.54 1.92 4.05
N ILE A 66 1.66 0.94 4.21
CA ILE A 66 1.30 0.40 5.52
C ILE A 66 1.16 -1.11 5.46
N CYS A 67 1.80 -1.81 6.40
CA CYS A 67 1.59 -3.25 6.58
C CYS A 67 0.22 -3.49 7.24
N GLY A 68 -0.66 -4.28 6.60
CA GLY A 68 -1.98 -4.58 7.14
C GLY A 68 -1.97 -5.43 8.42
N VAL A 69 -0.93 -6.24 8.65
CA VAL A 69 -0.82 -7.11 9.85
C VAL A 69 -0.53 -6.30 11.11
N TYR A 70 0.47 -5.41 11.06
CA TYR A 70 0.96 -4.67 12.23
C TYR A 70 0.69 -3.16 12.17
N GLN A 71 0.23 -2.65 11.03
CA GLN A 71 0.03 -1.22 10.77
C GLN A 71 1.31 -0.39 10.86
N HIS A 72 2.46 -1.02 10.61
CA HIS A 72 3.73 -0.31 10.43
C HIS A 72 3.67 0.51 9.14
N GLU A 73 3.77 1.84 9.26
CA GLU A 73 3.83 2.75 8.13
C GLU A 73 5.29 2.89 7.64
N MET A 74 5.52 2.75 6.33
CA MET A 74 6.85 2.75 5.71
C MET A 74 6.99 3.88 4.69
N VAL A 75 8.23 4.35 4.54
CA VAL A 75 8.62 5.21 3.40
C VAL A 75 8.88 4.34 2.16
N ILE A 76 8.99 4.97 0.98
CA ILE A 76 9.25 4.26 -0.28
C ILE A 76 10.56 3.46 -0.20
N ASP A 77 11.65 4.11 0.23
CA ASP A 77 12.98 3.49 0.27
C ASP A 77 13.00 2.24 1.18
N GLU A 78 12.38 2.33 2.36
CA GLU A 78 12.23 1.22 3.31
C GLU A 78 11.47 0.03 2.69
N TYR A 79 10.40 0.30 1.93
CA TYR A 79 9.62 -0.75 1.28
C TYR A 79 10.34 -1.39 0.08
N GLN A 80 11.07 -0.61 -0.71
CA GLN A 80 11.77 -1.12 -1.89
C GLN A 80 12.89 -2.11 -1.54
N GLU A 81 13.47 -1.99 -0.35
CA GLU A 81 14.50 -2.91 0.15
C GLU A 81 13.93 -4.05 1.02
N ALA A 82 12.67 -3.96 1.45
CA ALA A 82 12.05 -4.89 2.37
C ALA A 82 11.48 -6.14 1.68
N ILE A 83 11.89 -7.32 2.15
CA ILE A 83 11.25 -8.61 1.81
C ILE A 83 10.20 -9.05 2.84
N VAL A 84 10.22 -8.42 4.01
CA VAL A 84 9.32 -8.66 5.14
C VAL A 84 8.99 -7.32 5.81
N CYS A 85 7.90 -7.27 6.57
CA CYS A 85 7.63 -6.13 7.45
C CYS A 85 8.73 -6.03 8.52
N PRO A 86 9.38 -4.87 8.69
CA PRO A 86 10.46 -4.72 9.67
C PRO A 86 10.00 -4.80 11.13
N ASN A 87 8.68 -4.80 11.37
CA ASN A 87 8.11 -4.83 12.71
C ASN A 87 7.54 -6.22 13.07
N CYS A 88 6.71 -6.80 12.19
CA CYS A 88 6.06 -8.10 12.45
C CYS A 88 6.67 -9.27 11.67
N HIS A 89 7.63 -9.02 10.78
CA HIS A 89 8.32 -10.02 9.97
C HIS A 89 7.44 -10.82 8.99
N SER A 90 6.17 -10.44 8.81
CA SER A 90 5.32 -11.02 7.77
C SER A 90 5.90 -10.72 6.37
N ALA A 91 5.89 -11.72 5.51
CA ALA A 91 6.47 -11.64 4.16
C ALA A 91 5.66 -10.72 3.23
N PHE A 92 6.37 -10.00 2.37
CA PHE A 92 5.77 -9.12 1.37
C PHE A 92 5.73 -9.77 -0.01
N ASN A 93 4.75 -9.35 -0.82
CA ASN A 93 4.68 -9.75 -2.21
C ASN A 93 5.69 -8.97 -3.07
N LEU A 94 6.83 -9.57 -3.37
CA LEU A 94 7.88 -8.96 -4.22
C LEU A 94 7.44 -8.75 -5.67
N ALA A 95 6.40 -9.45 -6.14
CA ALA A 95 5.87 -9.23 -7.48
C ALA A 95 5.20 -7.85 -7.63
N CYS A 96 4.88 -7.15 -6.54
CA CYS A 96 4.39 -5.77 -6.54
C CYS A 96 5.39 -4.78 -7.17
N SER A 97 6.68 -5.12 -7.25
CA SER A 97 7.69 -4.34 -7.99
C SER A 97 7.31 -4.08 -9.46
N LYS A 98 6.52 -4.99 -10.07
CA LYS A 98 6.00 -4.83 -11.43
C LYS A 98 5.02 -3.66 -11.58
N HIS A 99 4.50 -3.13 -10.48
CA HIS A 99 3.54 -2.03 -10.45
C HIS A 99 4.14 -0.72 -9.92
N TYR A 100 5.46 -0.63 -9.74
CA TYR A 100 6.07 0.58 -9.16
C TYR A 100 5.79 1.85 -9.97
N ASP A 101 5.70 1.77 -11.30
CA ASP A 101 5.33 2.92 -12.13
C ASP A 101 3.87 3.40 -11.90
N ILE A 102 3.02 2.60 -11.24
CA ILE A 102 1.67 3.00 -10.79
C ILE A 102 1.73 3.60 -9.39
N TYR A 103 2.62 3.10 -8.53
CA TYR A 103 2.67 3.44 -7.11
C TYR A 103 3.49 4.69 -6.85
N PHE A 104 4.55 4.90 -7.62
CA PHE A 104 5.56 5.91 -7.38
C PHE A 104 5.88 6.69 -8.66
N GLU A 105 5.82 8.02 -8.55
CA GLU A 105 6.23 8.95 -9.61
C GLU A 105 7.73 9.23 -9.47
N LYS A 106 8.46 9.19 -10.57
CA LYS A 106 9.93 9.36 -10.59
C LYS A 106 10.34 10.82 -10.37
#